data_AF-A0A550CG31-F1
#
_entry.id   AF-A0A550CG31-F1
#
_cell.length_a   1.000
_cell.length_b   1.000
_cell.length_c   1.000
_cell.angle_alpha   90.00
_cell.angle_beta   90.00
_cell.angle_gamma   90.00
#
_symmetry.space_group_name_H-M   'P 1'
#
loop_
_entity.id
_entity.type
_entity.pdbx_description
1 polymer ?
#
loop_
_entity_poly.entity_id
_entity_poly.type
_entity_poly.pdbx_seq_one_letter_code
_entity_poly.pdbx_strand_id
1 'polypeptide(L)'
;MGHGEVQALGGAIYEIQILEIEDAADPRAKPHLNEIRRLLQKRPFDVLLDETPDMNLADFMARKRGDDMMYFMRVFAALRQISLLKGMQNERIWNPDPAIWPHLYRWAEYMSPVYHDIDMDVLSPKVRDEIFGLVPGLVRVLQCVTSLPRSEGIAILSDVGYLPLRIAADLWAGWPRIFGSSPTTARVQESVRSLVTMFPLLCTFLDCETPDTQRALKSELERLTNGRAHGFLRTIGRNVEMVIDFDDESGRTVYTQMNFARQLVTLKLSIEHVPRATISSAVSALRRFAKSPTSRAAMSIRYSAAGMLLALCPIDPSSLVPSIRLGLFQAFAQIRANCTKDDSAMYKPVLQLIWFAMVQRKAVKALYKSRMDPELEIPPSDIMNLYEVDQMLLATSAQRHRLLKVADADWEQVNICCNAKERNCARIPMYSCPCGEALYCSRDFTKAGQNPSPHAPKDMRYITLIAREYVEDNLTSIYDTSTGTAACNLYLASLAGPTPQHERASIPPDAPPNDGWPTIYVTVTYMLGADSQCKRNIVLHGGPDDPDSSRYHTLTRARFSLPQLQIPLLGSLDLD
;
A
#
# COMPACT_ATOMS: atom_id res chain seq x y z
N MET A 1 -47.79 18.51 11.27
CA MET A 1 -48.01 19.96 11.10
C MET A 1 -46.73 20.76 10.78
N GLY A 2 -45.56 20.15 10.55
CA GLY A 2 -44.27 20.90 10.47
C GLY A 2 -43.72 21.28 9.09
N HIS A 3 -44.34 20.91 7.97
CA HIS A 3 -43.71 21.06 6.64
C HIS A 3 -43.52 22.52 6.20
N GLY A 4 -44.56 23.36 6.32
CA GLY A 4 -44.48 24.78 5.93
C GLY A 4 -43.51 25.58 6.82
N GLU A 5 -43.35 25.17 8.08
CA GLU A 5 -42.46 25.83 9.03
C GLU A 5 -41.00 25.51 8.75
N VAL A 6 -40.70 24.27 8.33
CA VAL A 6 -39.35 23.91 7.91
C VAL A 6 -38.97 24.49 6.57
N GLN A 7 -39.91 24.64 5.64
CA GLN A 7 -39.67 25.40 4.40
C GLN A 7 -39.32 26.85 4.69
N ALA A 8 -40.07 27.52 5.57
CA ALA A 8 -39.77 28.88 5.99
C ALA A 8 -38.40 28.96 6.70
N LEU A 9 -38.08 27.97 7.54
CA LEU A 9 -36.81 27.89 8.25
C LEU A 9 -35.64 27.71 7.28
N GLY A 10 -35.77 26.80 6.32
CA GLY A 10 -34.79 26.58 5.27
C GLY A 10 -34.60 27.81 4.39
N GLY A 11 -35.67 28.55 4.09
CA GLY A 11 -35.59 29.85 3.40
C GLY A 11 -34.77 30.87 4.18
N ALA A 12 -35.04 31.06 5.48
CA ALA A 12 -34.30 32.01 6.31
C ALA A 12 -32.80 31.64 6.45
N ILE A 13 -32.50 30.35 6.58
CA ILE A 13 -31.12 29.81 6.59
C ILE A 13 -30.42 30.07 5.25
N TYR A 14 -31.13 29.84 4.14
CA TYR A 14 -30.60 30.03 2.79
C TYR A 14 -30.23 31.49 2.52
N GLU A 15 -31.05 32.44 2.96
CA GLU A 15 -30.74 33.88 2.85
C GLU A 15 -29.47 34.26 3.63
N ILE A 16 -29.29 33.75 4.84
CA ILE A 16 -28.05 33.95 5.62
C ILE A 16 -26.83 33.43 4.85
N GLN A 17 -26.96 32.25 4.21
CA GLN A 17 -25.89 31.63 3.45
C GLN A 17 -25.57 32.37 2.15
N ILE A 18 -26.57 32.83 1.38
CA ILE A 18 -26.35 33.60 0.15
C ILE A 18 -25.71 34.95 0.45
N LEU A 19 -26.13 35.61 1.52
CA LEU A 19 -25.63 36.92 1.90
C LEU A 19 -24.24 36.86 2.57
N GLU A 20 -23.67 35.66 2.70
CA GLU A 20 -22.37 35.38 3.33
C GLU A 20 -22.26 36.00 4.73
N ILE A 21 -23.35 35.92 5.49
CA ILE A 21 -23.42 36.53 6.82
C ILE A 21 -22.72 35.62 7.83
N GLU A 22 -21.55 36.05 8.30
CA GLU A 22 -20.75 35.31 9.29
C GLU A 22 -20.95 35.78 10.74
N ASP A 23 -21.55 36.96 10.93
CA ASP A 23 -21.71 37.63 12.22
C ASP A 23 -23.17 38.01 12.50
N ALA A 24 -23.66 37.68 13.70
CA ALA A 24 -24.98 38.06 14.17
C ALA A 24 -25.16 39.57 14.32
N ALA A 25 -24.06 40.32 14.48
CA ALA A 25 -24.06 41.77 14.54
C ALA A 25 -24.36 42.42 13.17
N ASP A 26 -24.27 41.68 12.06
CA ASP A 26 -24.65 42.19 10.74
C ASP A 26 -26.15 42.58 10.75
N PRO A 27 -26.50 43.85 10.41
CA PRO A 27 -27.89 44.29 10.37
C PRO A 27 -28.78 43.42 9.46
N ARG A 28 -28.20 42.82 8.41
CA ARG A 28 -28.87 41.91 7.47
C ARG A 28 -29.20 40.56 8.13
N ALA A 29 -28.44 40.13 9.14
CA ALA A 29 -28.66 38.87 9.85
C ALA A 29 -29.93 38.91 10.70
N LYS A 30 -30.17 40.05 11.36
CA LYS A 30 -31.20 40.22 12.39
C LYS A 30 -32.61 39.78 11.99
N PRO A 31 -33.17 40.15 10.81
CA PRO A 31 -34.50 39.67 10.41
C PRO A 31 -34.54 38.14 10.27
N HIS A 32 -33.53 37.54 9.65
CA HIS A 32 -33.47 36.09 9.43
C HIS A 32 -33.25 35.31 10.73
N LEU A 33 -32.39 35.80 11.62
CA LEU A 33 -32.16 35.19 12.95
C LEU A 33 -33.41 35.24 13.83
N ASN A 34 -34.15 36.35 13.81
CA ASN A 34 -35.42 36.46 14.54
C ASN A 34 -36.46 35.49 13.99
N GLU A 35 -36.54 35.35 12.66
CA GLU A 35 -37.44 34.40 12.02
C GLU A 35 -37.06 32.96 12.34
N ILE A 36 -35.77 32.60 12.29
CA ILE A 36 -35.27 31.29 12.70
C ILE A 36 -35.68 30.97 14.14
N ARG A 37 -35.46 31.88 15.10
CA ARG A 37 -35.85 31.68 16.50
C ARG A 37 -37.36 31.48 16.65
N ARG A 38 -38.16 32.31 15.98
CA ARG A 38 -39.62 32.22 16.01
C ARG A 38 -40.11 30.88 15.46
N LEU A 39 -39.52 30.39 14.39
CA LEU A 39 -39.85 29.10 13.80
C LEU A 39 -39.41 27.95 14.70
N LEU A 40 -38.24 28.02 15.33
CA LEU A 40 -37.74 26.98 16.23
C LEU A 40 -38.59 26.81 17.49
N GLN A 41 -39.22 27.86 18.00
CA GLN A 41 -40.18 27.77 19.12
C GLN A 41 -41.37 26.85 18.82
N LYS A 42 -41.68 26.63 17.54
CA LYS A 42 -42.76 25.74 17.11
C LYS A 42 -42.36 24.28 16.99
N ARG A 43 -41.11 23.95 17.34
CA ARG A 43 -40.53 22.59 17.27
C ARG A 43 -40.65 21.95 15.88
N PRO A 44 -40.10 22.60 14.84
CA PRO A 44 -40.22 22.15 13.45
C PRO A 44 -39.66 20.75 13.18
N PHE A 45 -38.76 20.27 14.05
CA PHE A 45 -38.09 18.98 13.92
C PHE A 45 -38.74 17.84 14.71
N ASP A 46 -39.88 18.07 15.39
CA ASP A 46 -40.61 16.98 16.07
C ASP A 46 -41.02 15.85 15.11
N VAL A 47 -41.11 16.13 13.81
CA VAL A 47 -41.32 15.10 12.76
C VAL A 47 -40.21 14.05 12.72
N LEU A 48 -38.99 14.37 13.17
CA LEU A 48 -37.92 13.39 13.25
C LEU A 48 -38.19 12.33 14.32
N LEU A 49 -39.03 12.64 15.32
CA LEU A 49 -39.42 11.71 16.38
C LEU A 49 -40.36 10.62 15.87
N ASP A 50 -40.98 10.82 14.70
CA ASP A 50 -41.80 9.80 14.04
C ASP A 50 -40.97 8.54 13.75
N GLU A 51 -41.65 7.39 13.75
CA GLU A 51 -41.05 6.14 13.31
C GLU A 51 -40.76 6.14 11.80
N THR A 52 -39.65 5.53 11.43
CA THR A 52 -39.30 5.25 10.02
C THR A 52 -40.33 4.29 9.42
N PRO A 53 -40.73 4.48 8.17
CA PRO A 53 -41.76 3.65 7.56
C PRO A 53 -41.24 2.25 7.22
N ASP A 54 -42.13 1.26 7.24
CA ASP A 54 -41.86 -0.10 6.79
C ASP A 54 -42.09 -0.23 5.26
N MET A 55 -41.24 0.44 4.48
CA MET A 55 -41.24 0.36 3.01
C MET A 55 -39.84 0.63 2.43
N ASN A 56 -39.59 0.15 1.23
CA ASN A 56 -38.32 0.38 0.52
C ASN A 56 -38.10 1.88 0.27
N LEU A 57 -36.84 2.33 0.36
CA LEU A 57 -36.46 3.72 0.16
C LEU A 57 -36.91 4.26 -1.21
N ALA A 58 -36.83 3.49 -2.29
CA ALA A 58 -37.24 3.94 -3.61
C ALA A 58 -38.74 4.31 -3.65
N ASP A 59 -39.59 3.49 -3.04
CA ASP A 59 -41.03 3.73 -2.94
C ASP A 59 -41.34 4.92 -2.02
N PHE A 60 -40.53 5.12 -0.98
CA PHE A 60 -40.67 6.25 -0.08
C PHE A 60 -40.26 7.57 -0.75
N MET A 61 -39.15 7.58 -1.50
CA MET A 61 -38.67 8.74 -2.25
C MET A 61 -39.58 9.11 -3.43
N ALA A 62 -40.39 8.18 -3.93
CA ALA A 62 -41.43 8.50 -4.92
C ALA A 62 -42.61 9.30 -4.32
N ARG A 63 -42.71 9.41 -2.99
CA ARG A 63 -43.80 10.10 -2.28
C ARG A 63 -43.32 11.47 -1.79
N LYS A 64 -44.25 12.41 -1.69
CA LYS A 64 -44.01 13.75 -1.10
C LYS A 64 -43.35 13.68 0.29
N ARG A 65 -43.74 12.71 1.13
CA ARG A 65 -43.15 12.55 2.46
C ARG A 65 -41.64 12.25 2.42
N GLY A 66 -41.16 11.59 1.36
CA GLY A 66 -39.73 11.35 1.14
C GLY A 66 -38.97 12.65 0.87
N ASP A 67 -39.47 13.44 -0.08
CA ASP A 67 -38.93 14.77 -0.39
C ASP A 67 -38.92 15.67 0.85
N ASP A 68 -40.03 15.67 1.60
CA ASP A 68 -40.18 16.43 2.83
C ASP A 68 -39.12 16.03 3.85
N MET A 69 -38.95 14.73 4.13
CA MET A 69 -37.98 14.22 5.11
C MET A 69 -36.52 14.51 4.71
N MET A 70 -36.18 14.35 3.43
CA MET A 70 -34.88 14.76 2.92
C MET A 70 -34.63 16.25 3.15
N TYR A 71 -35.64 17.09 2.91
CA TYR A 71 -35.56 18.52 3.16
C TYR A 71 -35.40 18.83 4.67
N PHE A 72 -36.16 18.16 5.55
CA PHE A 72 -36.00 18.27 7.00
C PHE A 72 -34.57 18.00 7.46
N MET A 73 -33.96 16.91 6.98
CA MET A 73 -32.57 16.55 7.32
C MET A 73 -31.55 17.58 6.82
N ARG A 74 -31.74 18.13 5.62
CA ARG A 74 -30.88 19.19 5.07
C ARG A 74 -30.99 20.48 5.89
N VAL A 75 -32.20 20.89 6.25
CA VAL A 75 -32.45 22.09 7.06
C VAL A 75 -31.89 21.92 8.47
N PHE A 76 -32.05 20.74 9.08
CA PHE A 76 -31.44 20.40 10.38
C PHE A 76 -29.92 20.61 10.33
N ALA A 77 -29.25 20.02 9.34
CA ALA A 77 -27.80 20.11 9.22
C ALA A 77 -27.31 21.53 8.89
N ALA A 78 -28.03 22.25 8.02
CA ALA A 78 -27.72 23.64 7.68
C ALA A 78 -27.87 24.58 8.89
N LEU A 79 -28.94 24.42 9.67
CA LEU A 79 -29.15 25.17 10.91
C LEU A 79 -28.01 24.92 11.90
N ARG A 80 -27.56 23.68 12.02
CA ARG A 80 -26.43 23.33 12.87
C ARG A 80 -25.16 24.06 12.43
N GLN A 81 -24.86 24.05 11.13
CA GLN A 81 -23.67 24.74 10.60
C GLN A 81 -23.71 26.26 10.85
N ILE A 82 -24.85 26.92 10.63
CA ILE A 82 -25.00 28.35 10.91
C ILE A 82 -24.81 28.64 12.41
N SER A 83 -25.37 27.79 13.28
CA SER A 83 -25.26 27.96 14.74
C SER A 83 -23.80 27.88 15.24
N LEU A 84 -22.89 27.39 14.41
CA LEU A 84 -21.47 27.22 14.72
C LEU A 84 -20.56 28.26 14.07
N LEU A 85 -21.08 29.16 13.25
CA LEU A 85 -20.30 30.29 12.73
C LEU A 85 -19.79 31.14 13.89
N LYS A 86 -18.52 31.54 13.86
CA LYS A 86 -17.84 32.19 15.00
C LYS A 86 -18.58 33.42 15.52
N GLY A 87 -19.16 34.23 14.62
CA GLY A 87 -19.98 35.40 14.99
C GLY A 87 -21.43 35.07 15.38
N MET A 88 -21.85 33.81 15.26
CA MET A 88 -23.20 33.31 15.59
C MET A 88 -23.25 32.47 16.87
N GLN A 89 -22.11 31.94 17.34
CA GLN A 89 -22.04 31.03 18.49
C GLN A 89 -22.60 31.64 19.79
N ASN A 90 -22.36 32.94 20.01
CA ASN A 90 -22.83 33.65 21.21
C ASN A 90 -24.36 33.81 21.25
N GLU A 91 -25.01 33.78 20.09
CA GLU A 91 -26.46 33.97 19.98
C GLU A 91 -27.25 32.73 20.38
N ARG A 92 -26.58 31.58 20.61
CA ARG A 92 -27.18 30.27 20.95
C ARG A 92 -28.45 30.02 20.13
N ILE A 93 -28.36 30.24 18.82
CA ILE A 93 -29.49 30.24 17.88
C ILE A 93 -30.31 28.97 18.05
N TRP A 94 -29.62 27.84 18.26
CA TRP A 94 -30.27 26.56 18.47
C TRP A 94 -29.40 25.59 19.27
N ASN A 95 -29.98 25.03 20.33
CA ASN A 95 -29.46 23.87 21.05
C ASN A 95 -30.48 22.74 20.86
N PRO A 96 -30.19 21.72 20.03
CA PRO A 96 -31.11 20.60 19.85
C PRO A 96 -31.31 19.85 21.17
N ASP A 97 -32.54 19.38 21.39
CA ASP A 97 -32.83 18.42 22.46
C ASP A 97 -31.97 17.16 22.25
N PRO A 98 -31.17 16.71 23.23
CA PRO A 98 -30.40 15.47 23.11
C PRO A 98 -31.23 14.26 22.68
N ALA A 99 -32.53 14.22 23.02
CA ALA A 99 -33.44 13.16 22.61
C ALA A 99 -33.61 13.06 21.09
N ILE A 100 -33.28 14.08 20.30
CA ILE A 100 -33.45 14.04 18.84
C ILE A 100 -32.39 13.21 18.13
N TRP A 101 -31.19 13.03 18.72
CA TRP A 101 -30.07 12.38 18.05
C TRP A 101 -30.33 10.91 17.69
N PRO A 102 -30.85 10.05 18.58
CA PRO A 102 -31.17 8.67 18.24
C PRO A 102 -32.16 8.56 17.06
N HIS A 103 -33.17 9.44 17.05
CA HIS A 103 -34.19 9.47 16.01
C HIS A 103 -33.63 9.99 14.68
N LEU A 104 -32.83 11.05 14.70
CA LEU A 104 -32.15 11.57 13.52
C LEU A 104 -31.27 10.51 12.85
N TYR A 105 -30.51 9.73 13.63
CA TYR A 105 -29.66 8.70 13.07
C TYR A 105 -30.41 7.44 12.65
N ARG A 106 -31.56 7.12 13.27
CA ARG A 106 -32.48 6.10 12.74
C ARG A 106 -33.05 6.51 11.39
N TRP A 107 -33.43 7.78 11.22
CA TRP A 107 -33.81 8.31 9.92
C TRP A 107 -32.64 8.30 8.93
N ALA A 108 -31.43 8.63 9.36
CA ALA A 108 -30.24 8.56 8.50
C ALA A 108 -29.90 7.12 8.06
N GLU A 109 -30.09 6.14 8.94
CA GLU A 109 -29.98 4.72 8.62
C GLU A 109 -31.04 4.34 7.59
N TYR A 110 -32.33 4.61 7.86
CA TYR A 110 -33.41 4.33 6.91
C TYR A 110 -33.20 5.02 5.55
N MET A 111 -32.68 6.23 5.52
CA MET A 111 -32.43 6.97 4.29
C MET A 111 -31.16 6.53 3.55
N SER A 112 -30.32 5.70 4.16
CA SER A 112 -29.05 5.29 3.56
C SER A 112 -29.29 4.24 2.46
N PRO A 113 -28.96 4.54 1.18
CA PRO A 113 -29.29 3.63 0.08
C PRO A 113 -28.62 2.25 0.17
N VAL A 114 -27.52 2.12 0.92
CA VAL A 114 -26.79 0.85 1.08
C VAL A 114 -27.53 -0.19 1.93
N TYR A 115 -28.55 0.20 2.69
CA TYR A 115 -29.37 -0.73 3.48
C TYR A 115 -30.65 -1.17 2.77
N HIS A 116 -30.85 -0.70 1.54
CA HIS A 116 -31.98 -1.08 0.71
C HIS A 116 -31.47 -1.87 -0.48
N ASP A 117 -32.24 -2.88 -0.89
CA ASP A 117 -31.99 -3.63 -2.11
C ASP A 117 -32.47 -2.80 -3.31
N ILE A 118 -31.68 -1.79 -3.68
CA ILE A 118 -31.98 -0.86 -4.77
C ILE A 118 -31.08 -1.17 -5.96
N ASP A 119 -31.71 -1.56 -7.07
CA ASP A 119 -31.06 -1.59 -8.37
C ASP A 119 -31.17 -0.21 -9.04
N MET A 120 -30.08 0.54 -9.00
CA MET A 120 -30.02 1.91 -9.54
C MET A 120 -30.28 1.97 -11.05
N ASP A 121 -30.08 0.87 -11.78
CA ASP A 121 -30.27 0.80 -13.23
C ASP A 121 -31.77 0.68 -13.59
N VAL A 122 -32.57 0.09 -12.70
CA VAL A 122 -34.02 -0.14 -12.88
C VAL A 122 -34.85 1.08 -12.46
N LEU A 123 -34.29 1.98 -11.65
CA LEU A 123 -35.00 3.16 -11.17
C LEU A 123 -35.33 4.18 -12.28
N SER A 124 -36.49 4.82 -12.16
CA SER A 124 -36.81 6.00 -12.96
C SER A 124 -35.76 7.12 -12.74
N PRO A 125 -35.45 7.94 -13.76
CA PRO A 125 -34.46 9.01 -13.64
C PRO A 125 -34.74 9.95 -12.46
N LYS A 126 -36.01 10.29 -12.22
CA LYS A 126 -36.40 11.15 -11.09
C LYS A 126 -36.01 10.55 -9.74
N VAL A 127 -36.41 9.31 -9.46
CA VAL A 127 -36.13 8.66 -8.17
C VAL A 127 -34.62 8.47 -7.96
N ARG A 128 -33.90 8.16 -9.04
CA ARG A 128 -32.44 8.05 -9.04
C ARG A 128 -31.76 9.37 -8.67
N ASP A 129 -32.19 10.48 -9.26
CA ASP A 129 -31.66 11.82 -8.95
C ASP A 129 -31.97 12.27 -7.52
N GLU A 130 -33.13 11.88 -6.99
CA GLU A 130 -33.48 12.12 -5.58
C GLU A 130 -32.57 11.32 -4.63
N ILE A 131 -32.31 10.04 -4.93
CA ILE A 131 -31.36 9.22 -4.15
C ILE A 131 -29.95 9.80 -4.22
N PHE A 132 -29.50 10.27 -5.38
CA PHE A 132 -28.22 10.97 -5.49
C PHE A 132 -28.20 12.26 -4.68
N GLY A 133 -29.30 13.01 -4.67
CA GLY A 133 -29.46 14.21 -3.85
C GLY A 133 -29.52 13.93 -2.34
N LEU A 134 -29.94 12.75 -1.93
CA LEU A 134 -30.08 12.36 -0.53
C LEU A 134 -28.71 12.22 0.16
N VAL A 135 -27.72 11.64 -0.55
CA VAL A 135 -26.41 11.32 0.00
C VAL A 135 -25.66 12.55 0.57
N PRO A 136 -25.55 13.70 -0.12
CA PRO A 136 -24.98 14.91 0.48
C PRO A 136 -25.72 15.37 1.75
N GLY A 137 -27.03 15.19 1.82
CA GLY A 137 -27.84 15.48 3.00
C GLY A 137 -27.47 14.56 4.17
N LEU A 138 -27.33 13.26 3.92
CA LEU A 138 -26.88 12.29 4.91
C LEU A 138 -25.48 12.61 5.42
N VAL A 139 -24.54 12.91 4.53
CA VAL A 139 -23.19 13.33 4.90
C VAL A 139 -23.24 14.54 5.84
N ARG A 140 -24.02 15.58 5.51
CA ARG A 140 -24.15 16.76 6.38
C ARG A 140 -24.77 16.44 7.74
N VAL A 141 -25.73 15.52 7.81
CA VAL A 141 -26.28 15.03 9.08
C VAL A 141 -25.20 14.31 9.89
N LEU A 142 -24.41 13.43 9.28
CA LEU A 142 -23.29 12.75 9.94
C LEU A 142 -22.20 13.75 10.40
N GLN A 143 -21.96 14.82 9.65
CA GLN A 143 -21.04 15.90 10.03
C GLN A 143 -21.50 16.67 11.26
N CYS A 144 -22.80 16.71 11.56
CA CYS A 144 -23.32 17.44 12.71
C CYS A 144 -22.66 17.00 14.02
N VAL A 145 -22.35 15.70 14.19
CA VAL A 145 -21.69 15.23 15.42
C VAL A 145 -20.25 15.72 15.53
N THR A 146 -19.53 15.78 14.41
CA THR A 146 -18.13 16.24 14.35
C THR A 146 -18.01 17.75 14.58
N SER A 147 -19.13 18.46 14.50
CA SER A 147 -19.24 19.90 14.70
C SER A 147 -19.50 20.31 16.16
N LEU A 148 -19.77 19.34 17.03
CA LEU A 148 -19.95 19.55 18.48
C LEU A 148 -18.60 19.65 19.19
N PRO A 149 -18.56 20.24 20.41
CA PRO A 149 -17.47 19.98 21.33
C PRO A 149 -17.19 18.47 21.40
N ARG A 150 -15.92 18.09 21.30
CA ARG A 150 -15.50 16.70 21.13
C ARG A 150 -16.10 15.75 22.16
N SER A 151 -16.14 16.14 23.44
CA SER A 151 -16.73 15.35 24.53
C SER A 151 -18.23 15.10 24.34
N GLU A 152 -18.99 16.12 23.92
CA GLU A 152 -20.42 16.02 23.65
C GLU A 152 -20.70 15.14 22.43
N GLY A 153 -19.92 15.32 21.35
CA GLY A 153 -20.04 14.49 20.15
C GLY A 153 -19.74 13.01 20.43
N ILE A 154 -18.70 12.72 21.23
CA ILE A 154 -18.38 11.34 21.65
C ILE A 154 -19.49 10.75 22.53
N ALA A 155 -20.06 11.53 23.46
CA ALA A 155 -21.18 11.07 24.28
C ALA A 155 -22.39 10.69 23.42
N ILE A 156 -22.77 11.56 22.46
CA ILE A 156 -23.86 11.26 21.51
C ILE A 156 -23.54 10.01 20.68
N LEU A 157 -22.32 9.88 20.15
CA LEU A 157 -21.92 8.69 19.39
C LEU A 157 -22.05 7.41 20.22
N SER A 158 -21.64 7.46 21.49
CA SER A 158 -21.75 6.34 22.43
C SER A 158 -23.21 6.00 22.73
N ASP A 159 -24.04 6.99 23.01
CA ASP A 159 -25.46 6.82 23.36
C ASP A 159 -26.27 6.16 22.23
N VAL A 160 -25.91 6.45 20.98
CA VAL A 160 -26.55 5.84 19.79
C VAL A 160 -25.82 4.59 19.30
N GLY A 161 -24.93 4.01 20.11
CA GLY A 161 -24.22 2.76 19.79
C GLY A 161 -23.31 2.87 18.55
N TYR A 162 -22.74 4.05 18.31
CA TYR A 162 -21.89 4.38 17.17
C TYR A 162 -22.55 4.19 15.79
N LEU A 163 -23.88 4.22 15.72
CA LEU A 163 -24.63 4.12 14.46
C LEU A 163 -24.15 5.10 13.37
N PRO A 164 -23.80 6.38 13.65
CA PRO A 164 -23.27 7.29 12.62
C PRO A 164 -21.95 6.80 12.00
N LEU A 165 -21.08 6.18 12.80
CA LEU A 165 -19.83 5.59 12.32
C LEU A 165 -20.14 4.43 11.37
N ARG A 166 -21.09 3.56 11.74
CA ARG A 166 -21.55 2.44 10.92
C ARG A 166 -22.11 2.91 9.57
N ILE A 167 -23.02 3.88 9.58
CA ILE A 167 -23.62 4.45 8.36
C ILE A 167 -22.52 5.02 7.47
N ALA A 168 -21.59 5.81 8.01
CA ALA A 168 -20.50 6.38 7.25
C ALA A 168 -19.58 5.30 6.65
N ALA A 169 -19.27 4.26 7.43
CA ALA A 169 -18.45 3.14 7.01
C ALA A 169 -19.09 2.35 5.86
N ASP A 170 -20.40 2.03 5.98
CA ASP A 170 -21.15 1.30 4.96
C ASP A 170 -21.34 2.12 3.68
N LEU A 171 -21.63 3.42 3.81
CA LEU A 171 -21.65 4.34 2.67
C LEU A 171 -20.28 4.41 1.99
N TRP A 172 -19.20 4.57 2.76
CA TRP A 172 -17.83 4.61 2.24
C TRP A 172 -17.42 3.31 1.53
N ALA A 173 -17.86 2.15 2.00
CA ALA A 173 -17.57 0.87 1.33
C ALA A 173 -18.50 0.61 0.13
N GLY A 174 -19.73 1.12 0.20
CA GLY A 174 -20.83 0.80 -0.73
C GLY A 174 -21.10 1.84 -1.82
N TRP A 175 -20.49 3.03 -1.76
CA TRP A 175 -20.78 4.11 -2.72
C TRP A 175 -20.65 3.72 -4.21
N PRO A 176 -19.77 2.79 -4.65
CA PRO A 176 -19.71 2.41 -6.06
C PRO A 176 -20.96 1.68 -6.54
N ARG A 177 -21.74 1.07 -5.63
CA ARG A 177 -23.06 0.48 -5.95
C ARG A 177 -24.12 1.55 -6.16
N ILE A 178 -23.96 2.71 -5.52
CA ILE A 178 -24.90 3.83 -5.62
C ILE A 178 -24.59 4.63 -6.89
N PHE A 179 -23.35 5.08 -7.04
CA PHE A 179 -22.96 6.06 -8.08
C PHE A 179 -22.26 5.46 -9.30
N GLY A 180 -22.04 4.13 -9.30
CA GLY A 180 -21.18 3.48 -10.28
C GLY A 180 -19.70 3.65 -9.96
N SER A 181 -18.84 2.97 -10.73
CA SER A 181 -17.37 3.03 -10.55
C SER A 181 -16.72 4.26 -11.18
N SER A 182 -17.44 4.99 -12.04
CA SER A 182 -16.95 6.20 -12.71
C SER A 182 -18.04 7.28 -12.68
N PRO A 183 -17.99 8.20 -11.70
CA PRO A 183 -18.92 9.32 -11.60
C PRO A 183 -18.90 10.20 -12.87
N THR A 184 -20.00 10.21 -13.63
CA THR A 184 -20.07 10.85 -14.95
C THR A 184 -20.45 12.33 -14.92
N THR A 185 -20.99 12.84 -13.81
CA THR A 185 -21.43 14.24 -13.69
C THR A 185 -20.76 14.94 -12.51
N ALA A 186 -20.56 16.26 -12.62
CA ALA A 186 -19.95 17.07 -11.56
C ALA A 186 -20.72 16.98 -10.22
N ARG A 187 -22.07 16.91 -10.29
CA ARG A 187 -22.92 16.75 -9.11
C ARG A 187 -22.69 15.40 -8.41
N VAL A 188 -22.58 14.32 -9.19
CA VAL A 188 -22.31 12.97 -8.65
C VAL A 188 -20.89 12.93 -8.08
N GLN A 189 -19.90 13.48 -8.77
CA GLN A 189 -18.53 13.58 -8.28
C GLN A 189 -18.47 14.30 -6.93
N GLU A 190 -19.16 15.43 -6.77
CA GLU A 190 -19.18 16.18 -5.51
C GLU A 190 -19.87 15.41 -4.37
N SER A 191 -20.92 14.67 -4.70
CA SER A 191 -21.61 13.79 -3.74
C SER A 191 -20.68 12.67 -3.27
N VAL A 192 -19.93 12.07 -4.18
CA VAL A 192 -18.92 11.05 -3.86
C VAL A 192 -17.80 11.66 -3.02
N ARG A 193 -17.25 12.84 -3.37
CA ARG A 193 -16.22 13.53 -2.59
C ARG A 193 -16.66 13.77 -1.14
N SER A 194 -17.89 14.26 -0.97
CA SER A 194 -18.49 14.49 0.34
C SER A 194 -18.63 13.19 1.14
N LEU A 195 -19.09 12.11 0.49
CA LEU A 195 -19.27 10.81 1.13
C LEU A 195 -17.94 10.19 1.54
N VAL A 196 -16.96 10.11 0.63
CA VAL A 196 -15.71 9.39 0.90
C VAL A 196 -14.88 10.07 1.98
N THR A 197 -15.05 11.38 2.19
CA THR A 197 -14.37 12.15 3.25
C THR A 197 -15.01 11.98 4.62
N MET A 198 -16.30 11.58 4.69
CA MET A 198 -17.06 11.51 5.94
C MET A 198 -16.54 10.43 6.89
N PHE A 199 -16.30 9.22 6.41
CA PHE A 199 -15.81 8.13 7.25
C PHE A 199 -14.42 8.40 7.83
N PRO A 200 -13.40 8.84 7.03
CA PRO A 200 -12.14 9.34 7.58
C PRO A 200 -12.30 10.42 8.65
N LEU A 201 -13.21 11.38 8.42
CA LEU A 201 -13.47 12.47 9.37
C LEU A 201 -14.00 11.94 10.71
N LEU A 202 -14.96 11.01 10.71
CA LEU A 202 -15.46 10.39 11.95
C LEU A 202 -14.38 9.58 12.66
N CYS A 203 -13.55 8.84 11.91
CA CYS A 203 -12.43 8.10 12.49
C CYS A 203 -11.43 9.04 13.18
N THR A 204 -11.08 10.17 12.54
CA THR A 204 -10.22 11.19 13.16
C THR A 204 -10.92 11.89 14.33
N PHE A 205 -12.23 12.14 14.25
CA PHE A 205 -12.99 12.73 15.34
C PHE A 205 -13.03 11.81 16.58
N LEU A 206 -13.01 10.50 16.39
CA LEU A 206 -12.93 9.54 17.48
C LEU A 206 -11.52 9.41 18.08
N ASP A 207 -10.48 9.89 17.38
CA ASP A 207 -9.01 9.81 17.60
C ASP A 207 -8.49 8.73 18.57
N CYS A 208 -9.15 7.58 18.67
CA CYS A 208 -8.73 6.42 19.44
C CYS A 208 -8.17 6.73 20.85
N GLU A 209 -8.62 7.81 21.51
CA GLU A 209 -8.00 8.28 22.77
C GLU A 209 -8.37 7.41 23.96
N THR A 210 -9.55 6.75 23.88
CA THR A 210 -10.02 5.84 24.92
C THR A 210 -10.05 4.40 24.39
N PRO A 211 -9.86 3.40 25.26
CA PRO A 211 -10.04 2.00 24.89
C PRO A 211 -11.42 1.71 24.27
N ASP A 212 -12.45 2.48 24.64
CA ASP A 212 -13.81 2.30 24.15
C ASP A 212 -13.99 2.79 22.71
N THR A 213 -13.47 3.98 22.37
CA THR A 213 -13.53 4.47 20.99
C THR A 213 -12.64 3.64 20.05
N GLN A 214 -11.50 3.15 20.54
CA GLN A 214 -10.67 2.17 19.82
C GLN A 214 -11.43 0.87 19.54
N ARG A 215 -12.13 0.33 20.55
CA ARG A 215 -12.91 -0.90 20.41
C ARG A 215 -14.07 -0.72 19.44
N ALA A 216 -14.77 0.40 19.51
CA ALA A 216 -15.86 0.73 18.60
C ALA A 216 -15.38 0.82 17.15
N LEU A 217 -14.29 1.57 16.89
CA LEU A 217 -13.71 1.66 15.55
C LEU A 217 -13.25 0.30 15.04
N LYS A 218 -12.51 -0.46 15.85
CA LYS A 218 -12.05 -1.80 15.48
C LYS A 218 -13.21 -2.73 15.15
N SER A 219 -14.26 -2.72 15.97
CA SER A 219 -15.49 -3.51 15.76
C SER A 219 -16.15 -3.17 14.41
N GLU A 220 -16.29 -1.88 14.08
CA GLU A 220 -16.89 -1.48 12.80
C GLU A 220 -16.01 -1.82 11.60
N LEU A 221 -14.68 -1.72 11.72
CA LEU A 221 -13.74 -2.17 10.69
C LEU A 221 -13.78 -3.69 10.49
N GLU A 222 -13.88 -4.46 11.57
CA GLU A 222 -14.05 -5.92 11.51
C GLU A 222 -15.40 -6.30 10.88
N ARG A 223 -16.48 -5.58 11.23
CA ARG A 223 -17.82 -5.78 10.66
C ARG A 223 -17.85 -5.54 9.16
N LEU A 224 -17.32 -4.40 8.69
CA LEU A 224 -17.24 -4.07 7.25
C LEU A 224 -16.62 -5.17 6.40
N THR A 225 -15.82 -6.02 7.03
CA THR A 225 -14.93 -6.96 6.36
C THR A 225 -15.31 -8.40 6.65
N ASN A 226 -16.37 -8.63 7.44
CA ASN A 226 -16.74 -9.92 8.00
C ASN A 226 -15.53 -10.63 8.64
N GLY A 227 -14.67 -9.87 9.33
CA GLY A 227 -13.43 -10.33 9.94
C GLY A 227 -12.30 -10.67 8.97
N ARG A 228 -12.43 -10.38 7.66
CA ARG A 228 -11.43 -10.71 6.63
C ARG A 228 -10.60 -9.50 6.22
N ALA A 229 -9.39 -9.39 6.77
CA ALA A 229 -8.43 -8.32 6.45
C ALA A 229 -8.18 -8.18 4.94
N HIS A 230 -8.16 -9.29 4.18
CA HIS A 230 -8.01 -9.24 2.73
C HIS A 230 -9.18 -8.51 2.02
N GLY A 231 -10.42 -8.69 2.49
CA GLY A 231 -11.59 -7.98 1.95
C GLY A 231 -11.48 -6.48 2.21
N PHE A 232 -11.05 -6.12 3.42
CA PHE A 232 -10.82 -4.74 3.83
C PHE A 232 -9.83 -3.99 2.93
N LEU A 233 -8.64 -4.55 2.79
CA LEU A 233 -7.58 -3.97 1.99
C LEU A 233 -8.02 -3.79 0.53
N ARG A 234 -8.82 -4.72 0.00
CA ARG A 234 -9.36 -4.63 -1.35
C ARG A 234 -10.32 -3.45 -1.47
N THR A 235 -11.20 -3.22 -0.49
CA THR A 235 -12.10 -2.06 -0.47
C THR A 235 -11.31 -0.75 -0.41
N ILE A 236 -10.29 -0.66 0.45
CA ILE A 236 -9.39 0.50 0.52
C ILE A 236 -8.78 0.78 -0.86
N GLY A 237 -8.17 -0.24 -1.48
CA GLY A 237 -7.51 -0.08 -2.79
C GLY A 237 -8.47 0.37 -3.88
N ARG A 238 -9.67 -0.22 -3.94
CA ARG A 238 -10.70 0.17 -4.91
C ARG A 238 -11.18 1.60 -4.72
N ASN A 239 -11.42 2.02 -3.48
CA ASN A 239 -11.87 3.38 -3.18
C ASN A 239 -10.81 4.42 -3.56
N VAL A 240 -9.53 4.15 -3.25
CA VAL A 240 -8.44 5.04 -3.66
C VAL A 240 -8.34 5.12 -5.18
N GLU A 241 -8.38 3.98 -5.90
CA GLU A 241 -8.28 3.97 -7.36
C GLU A 241 -9.42 4.73 -8.02
N MET A 242 -10.65 4.49 -7.58
CA MET A 242 -11.81 5.19 -8.11
C MET A 242 -11.72 6.70 -7.86
N VAL A 243 -11.29 7.12 -6.66
CA VAL A 243 -11.12 8.55 -6.36
C VAL A 243 -10.03 9.17 -7.24
N ILE A 244 -8.93 8.46 -7.49
CA ILE A 244 -7.87 8.92 -8.40
C ILE A 244 -8.41 9.25 -9.79
N ASP A 245 -9.38 8.48 -10.30
CA ASP A 245 -9.91 8.65 -11.66
C ASP A 245 -10.70 9.96 -11.87
N PHE A 246 -11.43 10.44 -10.85
CA PHE A 246 -12.28 11.63 -10.95
C PHE A 246 -11.85 12.82 -10.06
N ASP A 247 -10.76 12.68 -9.31
CA ASP A 247 -10.22 13.79 -8.51
C ASP A 247 -9.82 14.96 -9.42
N ASP A 248 -10.04 16.17 -8.90
CA ASP A 248 -9.60 17.39 -9.55
C ASP A 248 -8.08 17.56 -9.44
N GLU A 249 -7.52 18.62 -10.03
CA GLU A 249 -6.09 18.90 -9.94
C GLU A 249 -5.62 19.24 -8.51
N SER A 250 -6.55 19.43 -7.54
CA SER A 250 -6.21 19.79 -6.17
C SER A 250 -5.55 18.65 -5.39
N GLY A 251 -5.87 17.40 -5.72
CA GLY A 251 -5.38 16.23 -4.98
C GLY A 251 -6.06 16.02 -3.62
N ARG A 252 -7.01 16.88 -3.21
CA ARG A 252 -7.44 16.93 -1.80
C ARG A 252 -8.20 15.67 -1.39
N THR A 253 -9.10 15.18 -2.23
CA THR A 253 -9.89 13.97 -1.91
C THR A 253 -9.00 12.73 -1.95
N VAL A 254 -8.08 12.63 -2.93
CA VAL A 254 -7.08 11.55 -2.97
C VAL A 254 -6.21 11.59 -1.72
N TYR A 255 -5.75 12.75 -1.28
CA TYR A 255 -4.98 12.89 -0.04
C TYR A 255 -5.74 12.35 1.16
N THR A 256 -7.00 12.76 1.34
CA THR A 256 -7.84 12.26 2.46
C THR A 256 -7.96 10.74 2.42
N GLN A 257 -8.24 10.16 1.24
CA GLN A 257 -8.34 8.70 1.12
C GLN A 257 -7.02 7.99 1.36
N MET A 258 -5.92 8.49 0.81
CA MET A 258 -4.62 7.84 0.93
C MET A 258 -4.06 7.94 2.36
N ASN A 259 -4.22 9.08 3.03
CA ASN A 259 -3.81 9.23 4.42
C ASN A 259 -4.66 8.31 5.34
N PHE A 260 -5.96 8.23 5.09
CA PHE A 260 -6.83 7.31 5.81
C PHE A 260 -6.45 5.84 5.55
N ALA A 261 -6.24 5.46 4.29
CA ALA A 261 -5.75 4.14 3.90
C ALA A 261 -4.45 3.78 4.63
N ARG A 262 -3.48 4.71 4.67
CA ARG A 262 -2.23 4.52 5.41
C ARG A 262 -2.49 4.26 6.90
N GLN A 263 -3.33 5.06 7.55
CA GLN A 263 -3.66 4.86 8.97
C GLN A 263 -4.28 3.47 9.20
N LEU A 264 -5.23 3.07 8.35
CA LEU A 264 -5.91 1.79 8.47
C LEU A 264 -4.98 0.59 8.29
N VAL A 265 -4.04 0.63 7.34
CA VAL A 265 -3.08 -0.48 7.17
C VAL A 265 -2.10 -0.60 8.34
N THR A 266 -1.89 0.47 9.11
CA THR A 266 -1.06 0.44 10.32
C THR A 266 -1.75 -0.15 11.55
N LEU A 267 -3.07 -0.41 11.51
CA LEU A 267 -3.82 -0.98 12.63
C LEU A 267 -3.50 -2.47 12.93
N LYS A 268 -2.47 -3.04 12.27
CA LYS A 268 -1.99 -4.42 12.48
C LYS A 268 -3.11 -5.47 12.48
N LEU A 269 -4.04 -5.36 11.53
CA LEU A 269 -4.98 -6.44 11.24
C LEU A 269 -4.17 -7.70 10.87
N SER A 270 -4.73 -8.89 11.11
CA SER A 270 -4.11 -10.18 10.71
C SER A 270 -4.06 -10.31 9.19
N ILE A 271 -3.13 -9.59 8.57
CA ILE A 271 -2.91 -9.53 7.12
C ILE A 271 -1.87 -10.61 6.79
N GLU A 272 -2.31 -11.66 6.12
CA GLU A 272 -1.39 -12.66 5.58
C GLU A 272 -1.02 -12.36 4.13
N HIS A 273 -1.97 -11.81 3.36
CA HIS A 273 -1.83 -11.57 1.93
C HIS A 273 -2.42 -10.21 1.57
N VAL A 274 -1.68 -9.43 0.79
CA VAL A 274 -2.10 -8.10 0.38
C VAL A 274 -2.78 -8.16 -0.99
N PRO A 275 -4.02 -7.65 -1.12
CA PRO A 275 -4.71 -7.65 -2.41
C PRO A 275 -3.97 -6.80 -3.43
N ARG A 276 -3.87 -7.30 -4.67
CA ARG A 276 -3.25 -6.56 -5.77
C ARG A 276 -3.87 -5.18 -6.01
N ALA A 277 -5.17 -5.00 -5.79
CA ALA A 277 -5.85 -3.71 -5.92
C ALA A 277 -5.28 -2.66 -4.97
N THR A 278 -4.93 -3.05 -3.74
CA THR A 278 -4.35 -2.21 -2.70
C THR A 278 -2.95 -1.72 -3.08
N ILE A 279 -2.13 -2.63 -3.62
CA ILE A 279 -0.81 -2.29 -4.16
C ILE A 279 -0.95 -1.38 -5.38
N SER A 280 -1.87 -1.73 -6.29
CA SER A 280 -2.13 -0.96 -7.50
C SER A 280 -2.46 0.48 -7.18
N SER A 281 -3.38 0.71 -6.24
CA SER A 281 -3.81 2.06 -5.88
C SER A 281 -2.71 2.93 -5.29
N ALA A 282 -1.82 2.35 -4.48
CA ALA A 282 -0.67 3.08 -3.95
C ALA A 282 0.32 3.46 -5.07
N VAL A 283 0.59 2.55 -6.01
CA VAL A 283 1.48 2.82 -7.15
C VAL A 283 0.85 3.81 -8.14
N SER A 284 -0.45 3.67 -8.43
CA SER A 284 -1.22 4.61 -9.26
C SER A 284 -1.17 6.03 -8.69
N ALA A 285 -1.34 6.19 -7.38
CA ALA A 285 -1.22 7.49 -6.73
C ALA A 285 0.19 8.09 -6.86
N LEU A 286 1.24 7.29 -6.63
CA LEU A 286 2.62 7.75 -6.81
C LEU A 286 2.87 8.21 -8.25
N ARG A 287 2.44 7.42 -9.24
CA ARG A 287 2.60 7.73 -10.66
C ARG A 287 1.85 9.00 -11.07
N ARG A 288 0.58 9.14 -10.67
CA ARG A 288 -0.22 10.32 -11.01
C ARG A 288 0.41 11.60 -10.44
N PHE A 289 0.80 11.56 -9.16
CA PHE A 289 1.28 12.74 -8.45
C PHE A 289 2.81 12.94 -8.52
N ALA A 290 3.56 12.08 -9.22
CA ALA A 290 4.97 12.31 -9.55
C ALA A 290 5.17 13.54 -10.44
N LYS A 291 4.15 13.88 -11.25
CA LYS A 291 4.17 15.02 -12.19
C LYS A 291 3.76 16.35 -11.55
N SER A 292 3.44 16.36 -10.25
CA SER A 292 2.93 17.54 -9.53
C SER A 292 3.88 17.95 -8.38
N PRO A 293 5.04 18.56 -8.69
CA PRO A 293 6.13 18.75 -7.72
C PRO A 293 5.86 19.84 -6.67
N THR A 294 4.97 20.79 -6.95
CA THR A 294 4.80 22.00 -6.12
C THR A 294 3.61 21.95 -5.17
N SER A 295 2.67 21.01 -5.36
CA SER A 295 1.46 20.94 -4.54
C SER A 295 1.72 20.27 -3.18
N ARG A 296 1.31 20.93 -2.09
CA ARG A 296 1.36 20.35 -0.73
C ARG A 296 0.53 19.08 -0.64
N ALA A 297 -0.65 19.04 -1.27
CA ALA A 297 -1.49 17.85 -1.31
C ALA A 297 -0.78 16.70 -2.04
N ALA A 298 -0.15 16.98 -3.18
CA ALA A 298 0.61 15.97 -3.92
C ALA A 298 1.75 15.37 -3.08
N MET A 299 2.52 16.19 -2.36
CA MET A 299 3.54 15.72 -1.42
C MET A 299 2.95 14.79 -0.35
N SER A 300 1.84 15.17 0.27
CA SER A 300 1.20 14.36 1.31
C SER A 300 0.57 13.06 0.76
N ILE A 301 0.11 13.04 -0.49
CA ILE A 301 -0.35 11.83 -1.19
C ILE A 301 0.83 10.88 -1.39
N ARG A 302 1.95 11.38 -1.94
CA ARG A 302 3.17 10.58 -2.16
C ARG A 302 3.70 10.01 -0.84
N TYR A 303 3.72 10.82 0.22
CA TYR A 303 4.03 10.36 1.57
C TYR A 303 3.13 9.22 2.01
N SER A 304 1.82 9.40 1.85
CA SER A 304 0.85 8.43 2.34
C SER A 304 0.90 7.12 1.56
N ALA A 305 1.09 7.19 0.24
CA ALA A 305 1.25 6.02 -0.63
C ALA A 305 2.55 5.26 -0.35
N ALA A 306 3.68 5.97 -0.19
CA ALA A 306 4.95 5.35 0.18
C ALA A 306 4.87 4.67 1.56
N GLY A 307 4.25 5.33 2.55
CA GLY A 307 4.04 4.76 3.88
C GLY A 307 3.13 3.53 3.86
N MET A 308 2.11 3.51 3.01
CA MET A 308 1.23 2.35 2.83
C MET A 308 2.00 1.16 2.23
N LEU A 309 2.82 1.38 1.20
CA LEU A 309 3.68 0.35 0.62
C LEU A 309 4.72 -0.16 1.61
N LEU A 310 5.31 0.73 2.41
CA LEU A 310 6.25 0.37 3.45
C LEU A 310 5.61 -0.45 4.57
N ALA A 311 4.33 -0.25 4.87
CA ALA A 311 3.62 -1.08 5.84
C ALA A 311 3.25 -2.47 5.28
N LEU A 312 2.88 -2.55 3.99
CA LEU A 312 2.31 -3.76 3.40
C LEU A 312 3.35 -4.71 2.78
N CYS A 313 4.34 -4.19 2.07
CA CYS A 313 5.35 -5.01 1.39
C CYS A 313 6.23 -5.87 2.33
N PRO A 314 6.55 -5.44 3.58
CA PRO A 314 7.18 -6.31 4.56
C PRO A 314 6.34 -7.52 4.96
N ILE A 315 5.04 -7.30 5.14
CA ILE A 315 4.07 -8.30 5.60
C ILE A 315 3.85 -9.35 4.52
N ASP A 316 3.68 -8.90 3.27
CA ASP A 316 3.54 -9.76 2.10
C ASP A 316 4.62 -9.42 1.05
N PRO A 317 5.81 -10.04 1.15
CA PRO A 317 6.89 -9.83 0.19
C PRO A 317 6.51 -10.20 -1.24
N SER A 318 5.50 -11.05 -1.43
CA SER A 318 5.02 -11.45 -2.76
C SER A 318 4.36 -10.27 -3.50
N SER A 319 3.89 -9.27 -2.77
CA SER A 319 3.27 -8.06 -3.31
C SER A 319 4.25 -7.06 -3.93
N LEU A 320 5.54 -7.14 -3.60
CA LEU A 320 6.55 -6.24 -4.14
C LEU A 320 6.78 -6.43 -5.66
N VAL A 321 6.75 -7.67 -6.15
CA VAL A 321 6.91 -7.95 -7.59
C VAL A 321 5.78 -7.30 -8.41
N PRO A 322 4.49 -7.45 -8.05
CA PRO A 322 3.41 -6.65 -8.61
C PRO A 322 3.67 -5.15 -8.57
N SER A 323 4.13 -4.58 -7.45
CA SER A 323 4.44 -3.14 -7.36
C SER A 323 5.49 -2.70 -8.38
N ILE A 324 6.57 -3.48 -8.52
CA ILE A 324 7.64 -3.21 -9.50
C ILE A 324 7.10 -3.26 -10.93
N ARG A 325 6.23 -4.23 -11.25
CA ARG A 325 5.60 -4.33 -12.59
C ARG A 325 4.73 -3.12 -12.90
N LEU A 326 4.10 -2.53 -11.89
CA LEU A 326 3.24 -1.36 -12.03
C LEU A 326 4.02 -0.04 -12.11
N GLY A 327 5.35 -0.09 -12.07
CA GLY A 327 6.20 1.09 -12.22
C GLY A 327 6.63 1.76 -10.91
N LEU A 328 6.64 1.03 -9.79
CA LEU A 328 7.01 1.59 -8.48
C LEU A 328 8.38 2.28 -8.50
N PHE A 329 9.40 1.64 -9.11
CA PHE A 329 10.74 2.23 -9.19
C PHE A 329 10.72 3.53 -10.01
N GLN A 330 10.07 3.51 -11.17
CA GLN A 330 9.99 4.63 -12.09
C GLN A 330 9.25 5.82 -11.45
N ALA A 331 8.19 5.56 -10.71
CA ALA A 331 7.49 6.58 -9.94
C ALA A 331 8.42 7.25 -8.92
N PHE A 332 9.18 6.49 -8.12
CA PHE A 332 10.13 7.09 -7.17
C PHE A 332 11.27 7.84 -7.84
N ALA A 333 11.83 7.31 -8.91
CA ALA A 333 12.88 7.95 -9.68
C ALA A 333 12.41 9.32 -10.20
N GLN A 334 11.21 9.39 -10.79
CA GLN A 334 10.59 10.65 -11.23
C GLN A 334 10.28 11.60 -10.06
N ILE A 335 9.72 11.09 -8.96
CA ILE A 335 9.43 11.92 -7.78
C ILE A 335 10.71 12.56 -7.25
N ARG A 336 11.80 11.80 -7.13
CA ARG A 336 13.07 12.33 -6.62
C ARG A 336 13.72 13.31 -7.59
N ALA A 337 13.67 13.03 -8.90
CA ALA A 337 14.17 13.95 -9.91
C ALA A 337 13.41 15.29 -9.92
N ASN A 338 12.08 15.25 -9.73
CA ASN A 338 11.20 16.41 -9.96
C ASN A 338 10.76 17.13 -8.67
N CYS A 339 10.72 16.44 -7.53
CA CYS A 339 10.14 16.93 -6.27
C CYS A 339 11.23 17.12 -5.19
N THR A 340 12.15 18.06 -5.41
CA THR A 340 13.30 18.32 -4.51
C THR A 340 12.92 18.72 -3.07
N LYS A 341 11.67 19.13 -2.85
CA LYS A 341 11.12 19.46 -1.52
C LYS A 341 10.66 18.24 -0.72
N ASP A 342 10.50 17.09 -1.37
CA ASP A 342 10.14 15.87 -0.67
C ASP A 342 11.36 15.34 0.10
N ASP A 343 11.14 14.85 1.32
CA ASP A 343 12.23 14.25 2.10
C ASP A 343 12.69 12.93 1.44
N SER A 344 13.89 12.98 0.86
CA SER A 344 14.51 11.81 0.21
C SER A 344 14.66 10.61 1.16
N ALA A 345 14.77 10.83 2.47
CA ALA A 345 14.87 9.77 3.46
C ALA A 345 13.60 8.92 3.54
N MET A 346 12.44 9.49 3.20
CA MET A 346 11.16 8.79 3.18
C MET A 346 11.10 7.66 2.15
N TYR A 347 11.75 7.85 1.01
CA TYR A 347 11.70 6.89 -0.11
C TYR A 347 12.74 5.78 0.03
N LYS A 348 13.80 6.02 0.81
CA LYS A 348 14.91 5.10 1.00
C LYS A 348 14.47 3.69 1.47
N PRO A 349 13.58 3.52 2.45
CA PRO A 349 13.13 2.20 2.87
C PRO A 349 12.44 1.40 1.76
N VAL A 350 11.62 2.05 0.93
CA VAL A 350 10.92 1.34 -0.16
C VAL A 350 11.91 0.97 -1.28
N LEU A 351 12.88 1.85 -1.59
CA LEU A 351 13.96 1.52 -2.52
C LEU A 351 14.82 0.36 -2.02
N GLN A 352 15.09 0.29 -0.71
CA GLN A 352 15.78 -0.86 -0.09
C GLN A 352 15.01 -2.16 -0.29
N LEU A 353 13.67 -2.15 -0.17
CA LEU A 353 12.84 -3.33 -0.46
C LEU A 353 13.02 -3.78 -1.92
N ILE A 354 12.97 -2.85 -2.89
CA ILE A 354 13.20 -3.16 -4.31
C ILE A 354 14.61 -3.76 -4.50
N TRP A 355 15.61 -3.15 -3.87
CA TRP A 355 16.99 -3.63 -3.92
C TRP A 355 17.11 -5.07 -3.44
N PHE A 356 16.56 -5.35 -2.27
CA PHE A 356 16.53 -6.68 -1.67
C PHE A 356 15.84 -7.70 -2.56
N ALA A 357 14.81 -7.30 -3.30
CA ALA A 357 14.13 -8.20 -4.23
C ALA A 357 14.97 -8.57 -5.47
N MET A 358 16.05 -7.85 -5.81
CA MET A 358 16.84 -8.11 -7.03
C MET A 358 17.60 -9.45 -7.02
N VAL A 359 17.67 -10.13 -5.87
CA VAL A 359 18.13 -11.52 -5.78
C VAL A 359 17.10 -12.52 -6.31
N GLN A 360 15.86 -12.08 -6.55
CA GLN A 360 14.78 -12.93 -7.07
C GLN A 360 14.62 -12.76 -8.59
N ARG A 361 14.61 -13.89 -9.30
CA ARG A 361 14.40 -13.94 -10.76
C ARG A 361 13.14 -13.18 -11.21
N LYS A 362 12.05 -13.30 -10.43
CA LYS A 362 10.76 -12.65 -10.73
C LYS A 362 10.83 -11.13 -10.63
N ALA A 363 11.53 -10.59 -9.64
CA ALA A 363 11.65 -9.15 -9.43
C ALA A 363 12.55 -8.50 -10.49
N VAL A 364 13.65 -9.15 -10.87
CA VAL A 364 14.53 -8.65 -11.94
C VAL A 364 13.80 -8.65 -13.29
N LYS A 365 13.07 -9.72 -13.62
CA LYS A 365 12.20 -9.75 -14.81
C LYS A 365 11.13 -8.65 -14.76
N ALA A 366 10.54 -8.40 -13.60
CA ALA A 366 9.53 -7.37 -13.42
C ALA A 366 10.11 -5.97 -13.66
N LEU A 367 11.26 -5.64 -13.06
CA LEU A 367 11.89 -4.32 -13.20
C LEU A 367 12.40 -4.11 -14.63
N TYR A 368 13.01 -5.13 -15.24
CA TYR A 368 13.44 -5.02 -16.63
C TYR A 368 12.25 -4.79 -17.57
N LYS A 369 11.15 -5.54 -17.39
CA LYS A 369 9.93 -5.34 -18.20
C LYS A 369 9.31 -3.97 -17.99
N SER A 370 9.19 -3.50 -16.74
CA SER A 370 8.60 -2.19 -16.47
C SER A 370 9.46 -1.04 -17.01
N ARG A 371 10.78 -1.22 -17.14
CA ARG A 371 11.66 -0.25 -17.81
C ARG A 371 11.47 -0.19 -19.32
N MET A 372 11.03 -1.27 -19.93
CA MET A 372 10.79 -1.36 -21.38
C MET A 372 9.35 -0.99 -21.75
N ASP A 373 8.51 -0.67 -20.76
CA ASP A 373 7.12 -0.28 -20.95
C ASP A 373 7.06 1.24 -21.22
N PRO A 374 6.59 1.67 -22.42
CA PRO A 374 6.49 3.09 -22.76
C PRO A 374 5.60 3.89 -21.80
N GLU A 375 4.59 3.27 -21.17
CA GLU A 375 3.71 3.95 -20.21
C GLU A 375 4.39 4.22 -18.86
N LEU A 376 5.54 3.59 -18.62
CA LEU A 376 6.32 3.66 -17.39
C LEU A 376 7.68 4.32 -17.61
N GLU A 377 7.99 4.77 -18.82
CA GLU A 377 9.29 5.34 -19.14
C GLU A 377 9.62 6.55 -18.25
N ILE A 378 10.84 6.58 -17.73
CA ILE A 378 11.37 7.75 -17.04
C ILE A 378 11.80 8.74 -18.14
N PRO A 379 11.25 9.97 -18.19
CA PRO A 379 11.63 10.94 -19.20
C PRO A 379 13.16 11.16 -19.24
N PRO A 380 13.78 11.32 -20.42
CA PRO A 380 15.22 11.55 -20.52
C PRO A 380 15.73 12.74 -19.67
N SER A 381 14.91 13.78 -19.51
CA SER A 381 15.19 14.91 -18.63
C SER A 381 15.40 14.50 -17.17
N ASP A 382 14.63 13.51 -16.72
CA ASP A 382 14.61 13.06 -15.33
C ASP A 382 15.75 12.05 -15.09
N ILE A 383 16.14 11.29 -16.13
CA ILE A 383 17.29 10.37 -16.10
C ILE A 383 18.58 11.11 -15.71
N MET A 384 18.78 12.31 -16.27
CA MET A 384 19.96 13.13 -15.98
C MET A 384 20.00 13.63 -14.53
N ASN A 385 18.84 13.67 -13.85
CA ASN A 385 18.68 14.13 -12.48
C ASN A 385 18.49 12.98 -11.49
N LEU A 386 18.75 11.73 -11.90
CA LEU A 386 18.67 10.58 -11.01
C LEU A 386 19.73 10.68 -9.92
N TYR A 387 19.31 10.41 -8.69
CA TYR A 387 20.23 10.31 -7.58
C TYR A 387 21.13 9.09 -7.73
N GLU A 388 22.33 9.16 -7.14
CA GLU A 388 23.33 8.08 -7.19
C GLU A 388 22.73 6.70 -6.86
N VAL A 389 21.93 6.60 -5.80
CA VAL A 389 21.30 5.33 -5.39
C VAL A 389 20.32 4.77 -6.45
N ASP A 390 19.64 5.62 -7.22
CA ASP A 390 18.76 5.18 -8.30
C ASP A 390 19.57 4.65 -9.48
N GLN A 391 20.68 5.33 -9.81
CA GLN A 391 21.63 4.89 -10.83
C GLN A 391 22.27 3.54 -10.45
N MET A 392 22.68 3.38 -9.18
CA MET A 392 23.21 2.13 -8.65
C MET A 392 22.19 0.99 -8.75
N LEU A 393 20.92 1.25 -8.47
CA LEU A 393 19.86 0.24 -8.56
C LEU A 393 19.60 -0.16 -10.03
N LEU A 394 19.64 0.80 -10.96
CA LEU A 394 19.55 0.54 -12.40
C LEU A 394 20.72 -0.28 -12.92
N ALA A 395 21.96 0.05 -12.51
CA ALA A 395 23.17 -0.68 -12.86
C ALA A 395 23.11 -2.12 -12.32
N THR A 396 22.76 -2.26 -11.04
CA THR A 396 22.56 -3.57 -10.39
C THR A 396 21.49 -4.37 -11.11
N SER A 397 20.34 -3.77 -11.41
CA SER A 397 19.26 -4.44 -12.15
C SER A 397 19.71 -4.93 -13.52
N ALA A 398 20.50 -4.13 -14.26
CA ALA A 398 21.02 -4.52 -15.56
C ALA A 398 22.02 -5.68 -15.46
N GLN A 399 22.98 -5.63 -14.53
CA GLN A 399 23.92 -6.71 -14.26
C GLN A 399 23.18 -7.99 -13.88
N ARG A 400 22.22 -7.90 -12.96
CA ARG A 400 21.41 -9.01 -12.49
C ARG A 400 20.54 -9.61 -13.61
N HIS A 401 20.00 -8.79 -14.51
CA HIS A 401 19.28 -9.27 -15.68
C HIS A 401 20.19 -10.00 -16.68
N ARG A 402 21.44 -9.55 -16.88
CA ARG A 402 22.45 -10.27 -17.68
C ARG A 402 22.72 -11.65 -17.09
N LEU A 403 22.98 -11.74 -15.78
CA LEU A 403 23.19 -13.01 -15.09
C LEU A 403 21.96 -13.93 -15.15
N LEU A 404 20.75 -13.35 -15.12
CA LEU A 404 19.52 -14.11 -15.28
C LEU A 404 19.40 -14.74 -16.67
N LYS A 405 19.83 -14.05 -17.73
CA LYS A 405 19.89 -14.64 -19.08
C LYS A 405 20.88 -15.80 -19.14
N VAL A 406 22.04 -15.68 -18.49
CA VAL A 406 23.01 -16.78 -18.37
C VAL A 406 22.39 -17.97 -17.65
N ALA A 407 21.74 -17.73 -16.50
CA ALA A 407 21.05 -18.75 -15.71
C ALA A 407 19.90 -19.44 -16.45
N ASP A 408 19.20 -18.71 -17.32
CA ASP A 408 18.10 -19.26 -18.12
C ASP A 408 18.65 -20.07 -19.31
N ALA A 409 19.77 -19.64 -19.92
CA ALA A 409 20.40 -20.32 -21.06
C ALA A 409 21.16 -21.59 -20.66
N ASP A 410 21.82 -21.60 -19.49
CA ASP A 410 22.56 -22.77 -19.01
C ASP A 410 21.68 -23.80 -18.30
N TRP A 411 20.41 -23.46 -18.01
CA TRP A 411 19.55 -24.28 -17.17
C TRP A 411 19.37 -25.71 -17.69
N GLU A 412 19.12 -25.90 -18.98
CA GLU A 412 18.90 -27.25 -19.54
C GLU A 412 20.12 -28.15 -19.36
N GLN A 413 21.32 -27.56 -19.35
CA GLN A 413 22.57 -28.28 -19.18
C GLN A 413 22.87 -28.58 -17.70
N VAL A 414 22.41 -27.72 -16.78
CA VAL A 414 22.64 -27.84 -15.34
C VAL A 414 21.52 -28.62 -14.63
N ASN A 415 20.34 -28.73 -15.25
CA ASN A 415 19.16 -29.39 -14.68
C ASN A 415 19.22 -30.92 -14.78
N ILE A 416 20.33 -31.51 -14.37
CA ILE A 416 20.60 -32.94 -14.43
C ILE A 416 20.92 -33.42 -13.01
N CYS A 417 20.33 -34.54 -12.60
CA CYS A 417 20.63 -35.14 -11.31
C CYS A 417 22.09 -35.63 -11.28
N CYS A 418 22.87 -35.20 -10.29
CA CYS A 418 24.25 -35.65 -10.09
C CYS A 418 24.35 -37.16 -9.77
N ASN A 419 23.25 -37.80 -9.37
CA ASN A 419 23.14 -39.24 -9.12
C ASN A 419 22.29 -39.97 -10.19
N ALA A 420 22.40 -39.57 -11.47
CA ALA A 420 21.62 -40.15 -12.59
C ALA A 420 21.78 -41.68 -12.83
N LYS A 421 22.50 -42.42 -11.96
CA LYS A 421 22.58 -43.88 -11.99
C LYS A 421 21.22 -44.56 -11.75
N GLU A 422 20.25 -43.86 -11.17
CA GLU A 422 18.88 -44.36 -11.00
C GLU A 422 18.01 -44.02 -12.22
N ARG A 423 17.40 -45.04 -12.85
CA ARG A 423 16.65 -44.96 -14.12
C ARG A 423 15.40 -44.04 -14.11
N ASN A 424 15.06 -43.39 -13.00
CA ASN A 424 13.82 -42.62 -12.83
C ASN A 424 14.01 -41.13 -12.48
N CYS A 425 15.22 -40.56 -12.58
CA CYS A 425 15.47 -39.16 -12.17
C CYS A 425 14.73 -38.10 -13.01
N ALA A 426 14.30 -38.39 -14.25
CA ALA A 426 13.75 -37.39 -15.17
C ALA A 426 12.36 -36.84 -14.78
N ARG A 427 11.62 -37.52 -13.89
CA ARG A 427 10.24 -37.13 -13.49
C ARG A 427 10.10 -36.70 -12.03
N ILE A 428 11.20 -36.70 -11.28
CA ILE A 428 11.19 -36.44 -9.84
C ILE A 428 11.55 -34.97 -9.60
N PRO A 429 10.89 -34.26 -8.67
CA PRO A 429 11.30 -32.93 -8.25
C PRO A 429 12.77 -32.93 -7.80
N MET A 430 13.58 -32.07 -8.42
CA MET A 430 14.99 -31.95 -8.07
C MET A 430 15.20 -30.98 -6.91
N TYR A 431 16.12 -31.33 -6.03
CA TYR A 431 16.59 -30.52 -4.92
C TYR A 431 17.95 -29.94 -5.26
N SER A 432 18.13 -28.64 -5.05
CA SER A 432 19.44 -28.01 -5.23
C SER A 432 20.33 -28.23 -4.01
N CYS A 433 21.58 -28.59 -4.26
CA CYS A 433 22.68 -28.45 -3.31
C CYS A 433 22.71 -27.01 -2.75
N PRO A 434 23.17 -26.79 -1.50
CA PRO A 434 23.40 -25.45 -0.98
C PRO A 434 24.31 -24.57 -1.85
N CYS A 435 25.28 -25.16 -2.58
CA CYS A 435 26.10 -24.42 -3.55
C CYS A 435 25.33 -23.98 -4.81
N GLY A 436 24.13 -24.53 -5.07
CA GLY A 436 23.30 -24.23 -6.24
C GLY A 436 23.81 -24.80 -7.58
N GLU A 437 24.86 -25.61 -7.55
CA GLU A 437 25.51 -26.16 -8.76
C GLU A 437 25.15 -27.61 -9.06
N ALA A 438 24.79 -28.36 -8.02
CA ALA A 438 24.40 -29.76 -8.13
C ALA A 438 22.92 -29.93 -7.82
N LEU A 439 22.23 -30.77 -8.59
CA LEU A 439 20.85 -31.15 -8.34
C LEU A 439 20.76 -32.63 -7.95
N TYR A 440 19.85 -32.94 -7.04
CA TYR A 440 19.63 -34.30 -6.54
C TYR A 440 18.15 -34.67 -6.65
N CYS A 441 17.86 -35.90 -7.05
CA CYS A 441 16.50 -36.43 -7.13
C CYS A 441 15.93 -36.88 -5.77
N SER A 442 16.74 -36.91 -4.71
CA SER A 442 16.29 -37.17 -3.34
C SER A 442 17.05 -36.29 -2.35
N ARG A 443 16.40 -35.99 -1.22
CA ARG A 443 16.97 -35.23 -0.09
C ARG A 443 18.05 -36.02 0.66
N ASP A 444 18.02 -37.34 0.61
CA ASP A 444 18.96 -38.20 1.35
C ASP A 444 20.37 -38.19 0.73
N PHE A 445 20.49 -37.75 -0.53
CA PHE A 445 21.74 -37.72 -1.27
C PHE A 445 22.57 -36.44 -1.10
N THR A 446 22.10 -35.44 -0.35
CA THR A 446 22.98 -34.36 0.11
C THR A 446 23.96 -34.95 1.13
N LYS A 447 25.05 -35.56 0.62
CA LYS A 447 26.09 -36.36 1.31
C LYS A 447 26.81 -35.70 2.50
N ALA A 448 26.34 -34.58 3.01
CA ALA A 448 27.01 -33.80 4.06
C ALA A 448 26.08 -33.37 5.21
N GLY A 449 24.90 -33.98 5.40
CA GLY A 449 23.97 -33.60 6.48
C GLY A 449 23.41 -32.17 6.34
N GLN A 450 23.58 -31.54 5.18
CA GLN A 450 23.10 -30.19 4.90
C GLN A 450 21.66 -30.26 4.36
N ASN A 451 20.74 -29.60 5.05
CA ASN A 451 19.34 -29.54 4.62
C ASN A 451 19.23 -28.92 3.21
N PRO A 452 18.44 -29.51 2.29
CA PRO A 452 18.23 -28.97 0.96
C PRO A 452 17.65 -27.55 1.05
N SER A 453 18.02 -26.70 0.08
CA SER A 453 17.55 -25.32 0.04
C SER A 453 16.02 -25.26 -0.11
N PRO A 454 15.32 -24.37 0.63
CA PRO A 454 13.88 -24.17 0.45
C PRO A 454 13.54 -23.43 -0.86
N HIS A 455 14.54 -22.96 -1.61
CA HIS A 455 14.36 -22.27 -2.88
C HIS A 455 14.17 -23.25 -4.03
N ALA A 456 13.46 -22.81 -5.07
CA ALA A 456 13.45 -23.55 -6.32
C ALA A 456 14.89 -23.65 -6.88
N PRO A 457 15.29 -24.79 -7.45
CA PRO A 457 16.63 -25.00 -7.99
C PRO A 457 17.13 -23.89 -8.94
N LYS A 458 16.23 -23.38 -9.80
CA LYS A 458 16.53 -22.26 -10.70
C LYS A 458 16.88 -20.97 -9.97
N ASP A 459 16.20 -20.70 -8.85
CA ASP A 459 16.44 -19.50 -8.06
C ASP A 459 17.78 -19.62 -7.32
N MET A 460 18.15 -20.82 -6.86
CA MET A 460 19.48 -21.09 -6.29
C MET A 460 20.59 -20.90 -7.30
N ARG A 461 20.47 -21.46 -8.51
CA ARG A 461 21.47 -21.27 -9.58
C ARG A 461 21.71 -19.80 -9.86
N TYR A 462 20.64 -19.01 -9.91
CA TYR A 462 20.72 -17.58 -10.12
C TYR A 462 21.44 -16.84 -8.96
N ILE A 463 21.13 -17.18 -7.71
CA ILE A 463 21.82 -16.62 -6.53
C ILE A 463 23.32 -17.00 -6.53
N THR A 464 23.67 -18.23 -6.94
CA THR A 464 25.07 -18.65 -7.07
C THR A 464 25.81 -17.84 -8.13
N LEU A 465 25.21 -17.62 -9.31
CA LEU A 465 25.82 -16.78 -10.35
C LEU A 465 26.02 -15.34 -9.91
N ILE A 466 25.08 -14.82 -9.12
CA ILE A 466 25.22 -13.50 -8.48
C ILE A 466 26.43 -13.45 -7.55
N ALA A 467 26.58 -14.45 -6.68
CA ALA A 467 27.66 -14.50 -5.70
C ALA A 467 29.02 -14.69 -6.37
N ARG A 468 29.07 -15.54 -7.39
CA ARG A 468 30.25 -15.78 -8.21
C ARG A 468 30.76 -14.51 -8.86
N GLU A 469 29.90 -13.79 -9.58
CA GLU A 469 30.25 -12.52 -10.23
C GLU A 469 30.80 -11.52 -9.21
N TYR A 470 30.17 -11.40 -8.03
CA TYR A 470 30.66 -10.51 -6.98
C TYR A 470 32.07 -10.89 -6.52
N VAL A 471 32.34 -12.18 -6.32
CA VAL A 471 33.67 -12.66 -5.94
C VAL A 471 34.68 -12.37 -7.04
N GLU A 472 34.35 -12.65 -8.30
CA GLU A 472 35.19 -12.36 -9.47
C GLU A 472 35.57 -10.88 -9.55
N ASP A 473 34.59 -9.98 -9.38
CA ASP A 473 34.79 -8.52 -9.40
C ASP A 473 35.64 -8.00 -8.21
N ASN A 474 35.69 -8.75 -7.11
CA ASN A 474 36.35 -8.34 -5.87
C ASN A 474 37.53 -9.25 -5.49
N LEU A 475 38.02 -10.07 -6.43
CA LEU A 475 39.07 -11.05 -6.17
C LEU A 475 40.30 -10.42 -5.50
N THR A 476 40.71 -9.23 -5.91
CA THR A 476 41.91 -8.55 -5.39
C THR A 476 41.76 -8.04 -3.96
N SER A 477 40.56 -7.62 -3.53
CA SER A 477 40.30 -7.23 -2.14
C SER A 477 40.05 -8.44 -1.24
N ILE A 478 39.46 -9.49 -1.82
CA ILE A 478 39.22 -10.77 -1.19
C ILE A 478 40.58 -11.44 -0.91
N TYR A 479 41.41 -11.67 -1.93
CA TYR A 479 42.75 -12.24 -1.79
C TYR A 479 43.78 -11.19 -1.38
N ASP A 480 44.11 -11.17 -0.09
CA ASP A 480 45.24 -10.41 0.41
C ASP A 480 46.48 -11.30 0.50
N THR A 481 47.36 -11.12 -0.48
CA THR A 481 48.63 -11.84 -0.64
C THR A 481 49.63 -11.58 0.49
N SER A 482 49.42 -10.56 1.34
CA SER A 482 50.36 -10.20 2.42
C SER A 482 50.37 -11.20 3.58
N THR A 483 49.32 -12.02 3.73
CA THR A 483 49.15 -12.95 4.87
C THR A 483 49.75 -14.33 4.64
N GLY A 484 50.34 -14.60 3.46
CA GLY A 484 51.10 -15.83 3.16
C GLY A 484 50.33 -17.16 3.28
N THR A 485 49.04 -17.13 3.63
CA THR A 485 48.21 -18.30 3.85
C THR A 485 47.22 -18.41 2.69
N ALA A 486 47.58 -19.24 1.71
CA ALA A 486 46.71 -19.66 0.60
C ALA A 486 45.53 -20.55 1.04
N ALA A 487 45.19 -20.55 2.34
CA ALA A 487 44.31 -21.53 2.97
C ALA A 487 42.96 -20.90 3.29
N CYS A 488 41.94 -21.25 2.48
CA CYS A 488 40.51 -21.12 2.74
C CYS A 488 40.07 -19.83 3.45
N ASN A 489 39.65 -18.80 2.72
CA ASN A 489 39.04 -17.64 3.36
C ASN A 489 37.50 -17.74 3.29
N LEU A 490 36.82 -17.57 4.43
CA LEU A 490 35.36 -17.41 4.51
C LEU A 490 35.02 -15.92 4.43
N TYR A 491 34.21 -15.54 3.45
CA TYR A 491 33.70 -14.19 3.26
C TYR A 491 32.20 -14.14 3.44
N LEU A 492 31.74 -13.17 4.22
CA LEU A 492 30.33 -12.82 4.33
C LEU A 492 29.99 -11.79 3.26
N ALA A 493 29.56 -12.23 2.08
CA ALA A 493 29.07 -11.30 1.05
C ALA A 493 27.61 -10.93 1.35
N SER A 494 27.37 -9.70 1.83
CA SER A 494 26.03 -9.17 1.91
C SER A 494 25.58 -8.70 0.53
N LEU A 495 24.63 -9.40 -0.09
CA LEU A 495 23.91 -8.91 -1.27
C LEU A 495 22.76 -7.97 -0.89
N ALA A 496 22.55 -7.77 0.41
CA ALA A 496 21.56 -6.87 0.94
C ALA A 496 22.12 -5.43 0.96
N GLY A 497 21.89 -4.68 -0.13
CA GLY A 497 22.13 -3.24 -0.16
C GLY A 497 22.91 -2.73 -1.38
N PRO A 498 23.00 -1.39 -1.52
CA PRO A 498 23.50 -0.72 -2.72
C PRO A 498 24.94 -1.09 -3.08
N THR A 499 25.76 -1.30 -2.04
CA THR A 499 27.15 -1.71 -2.17
C THR A 499 27.29 -3.03 -1.43
N PRO A 500 27.55 -4.14 -2.13
CA PRO A 500 27.74 -5.40 -1.44
C PRO A 500 29.02 -5.34 -0.61
N GLN A 501 28.89 -5.61 0.69
CA GLN A 501 30.00 -5.59 1.65
C GLN A 501 30.51 -7.01 1.87
N HIS A 502 31.82 -7.16 2.06
CA HIS A 502 32.44 -8.40 2.50
C HIS A 502 33.22 -8.20 3.79
N GLU A 503 33.02 -9.12 4.73
CA GLU A 503 33.83 -9.25 5.94
C GLU A 503 34.54 -10.61 5.92
N ARG A 504 35.80 -10.64 6.38
CA ARG A 504 36.52 -11.90 6.62
C ARG A 504 35.98 -12.54 7.89
N ALA A 505 35.66 -13.82 7.82
CA ALA A 505 35.28 -14.63 8.96
C ALA A 505 36.23 -15.81 9.15
N SER A 506 36.30 -16.33 10.37
CA SER A 506 37.07 -17.53 10.70
C SER A 506 36.48 -18.74 9.98
N ILE A 507 37.36 -19.59 9.44
CA ILE A 507 36.99 -20.83 8.74
C ILE A 507 36.21 -21.72 9.71
N PRO A 508 35.10 -22.35 9.29
CA PRO A 508 34.47 -23.38 10.10
C PRO A 508 35.47 -24.51 10.38
N PRO A 509 35.50 -25.08 11.60
CA PRO A 509 36.46 -26.13 11.97
C PRO A 509 36.37 -27.40 11.11
N ASP A 510 35.27 -27.58 10.37
CA ASP A 510 34.98 -28.75 9.54
C ASP A 510 35.20 -28.53 8.03
N ALA A 511 35.93 -27.48 7.62
CA ALA A 511 36.20 -27.25 6.21
C ALA A 511 37.09 -28.39 5.63
N PRO A 512 36.73 -29.02 4.50
CA PRO A 512 37.52 -30.09 3.90
C PRO A 512 38.95 -29.62 3.57
N PRO A 513 39.94 -30.55 3.61
CA PRO A 513 41.33 -30.23 3.32
C PRO A 513 41.50 -29.63 1.93
N ASN A 514 42.46 -28.72 1.81
CA ASN A 514 42.69 -27.88 0.65
C ASN A 514 43.42 -28.69 -0.45
N ASP A 515 42.72 -29.12 -1.50
CA ASP A 515 43.26 -29.94 -2.62
C ASP A 515 44.07 -29.11 -3.65
N GLY A 516 44.83 -28.11 -3.20
CA GLY A 516 45.74 -27.33 -4.05
C GLY A 516 45.10 -26.17 -4.85
N TRP A 517 43.80 -25.93 -4.71
CA TRP A 517 43.11 -24.79 -5.31
C TRP A 517 42.41 -23.93 -4.27
N PRO A 518 42.40 -22.60 -4.42
CA PRO A 518 41.85 -21.76 -3.38
C PRO A 518 40.31 -21.87 -3.40
N THR A 519 39.76 -22.29 -2.25
CA THR A 519 38.31 -22.40 -2.03
C THR A 519 37.82 -21.16 -1.30
N ILE A 520 36.75 -20.55 -1.82
CA ILE A 520 36.13 -19.36 -1.24
C ILE A 520 34.76 -19.76 -0.72
N TYR A 521 34.56 -19.60 0.59
CA TYR A 521 33.25 -19.77 1.20
C TYR A 521 32.56 -18.41 1.22
N VAL A 522 31.39 -18.30 0.59
CA VAL A 522 30.60 -17.08 0.48
C VAL A 522 29.30 -17.25 1.23
N THR A 523 29.16 -16.61 2.38
CA THR A 523 27.87 -16.51 3.05
C THR A 523 27.08 -15.36 2.46
N VAL A 524 26.20 -15.69 1.54
CA VAL A 524 25.26 -14.78 0.89
C VAL A 524 24.13 -14.44 1.85
N THR A 525 24.06 -13.17 2.24
CA THR A 525 22.94 -12.63 3.01
C THR A 525 22.03 -11.84 2.09
N TYR A 526 20.74 -12.20 2.05
CA TYR A 526 19.71 -11.52 1.28
C TYR A 526 18.38 -11.52 2.02
N MET A 527 17.45 -10.66 1.62
CA MET A 527 16.17 -10.49 2.32
C MET A 527 15.02 -11.03 1.46
N LEU A 528 14.13 -11.84 2.06
CA LEU A 528 12.86 -12.30 1.47
C LEU A 528 11.68 -11.52 2.07
N GLY A 529 11.74 -10.19 2.02
CA GLY A 529 10.84 -9.30 2.77
C GLY A 529 11.62 -8.40 3.71
N ALA A 530 10.98 -7.51 4.46
CA ALA A 530 11.72 -6.57 5.32
C ALA A 530 12.34 -7.23 6.56
N ASP A 531 11.74 -8.33 7.05
CA ASP A 531 12.16 -8.97 8.31
C ASP A 531 12.75 -10.37 8.12
N SER A 532 12.69 -10.92 6.90
CA SER A 532 13.16 -12.28 6.60
C SER A 532 14.56 -12.27 6.01
N GLN A 533 15.56 -12.10 6.88
CA GLN A 533 16.96 -12.27 6.49
C GLN A 533 17.26 -13.74 6.23
N CYS A 534 17.60 -14.03 4.99
CA CYS A 534 18.08 -15.33 4.55
C CYS A 534 19.60 -15.30 4.46
N LYS A 535 20.24 -16.31 5.06
CA LYS A 535 21.66 -16.57 4.92
C LYS A 535 21.86 -17.88 4.17
N ARG A 536 22.76 -17.88 3.19
CA ARG A 536 23.12 -19.06 2.41
C ARG A 536 24.61 -19.13 2.25
N ASN A 537 25.18 -20.27 2.60
CA ASN A 537 26.59 -20.54 2.39
C ASN A 537 26.74 -21.14 1.00
N ILE A 538 27.47 -20.46 0.14
CA ILE A 538 27.84 -20.87 -1.21
C ILE A 538 29.33 -21.15 -1.17
N VAL A 539 29.73 -22.31 -1.68
CA VAL A 539 31.14 -22.67 -1.79
C VAL A 539 31.53 -22.51 -3.24
N LEU A 540 32.55 -21.68 -3.50
CA LEU A 540 33.11 -21.45 -4.83
C LEU A 540 34.52 -22.04 -4.87
N HIS A 541 34.81 -22.81 -5.91
CA HIS A 541 36.11 -23.47 -6.08
C HIS A 541 36.89 -22.81 -7.23
N GLY A 542 38.13 -22.39 -6.95
CA GLY A 542 39.07 -21.97 -8.01
C GLY A 542 39.64 -23.16 -8.77
N GLY A 543 40.04 -22.97 -10.04
CA GLY A 543 40.77 -23.98 -10.82
C GLY A 543 40.76 -23.74 -12.33
N PRO A 544 41.75 -24.24 -13.09
CA PRO A 544 41.83 -24.14 -14.55
C PRO A 544 40.72 -24.97 -15.17
N ASP A 545 40.15 -24.50 -16.28
CA ASP A 545 39.18 -25.25 -17.09
C ASP A 545 39.85 -26.45 -17.75
N ASP A 546 40.13 -27.50 -16.98
CA ASP A 546 40.63 -28.78 -17.49
C ASP A 546 39.46 -29.64 -18.03
N PRO A 547 39.41 -29.92 -19.35
CA PRO A 547 38.37 -30.73 -19.97
C PRO A 547 38.46 -32.23 -19.66
N ASP A 548 39.59 -32.76 -19.17
CA ASP A 548 39.82 -34.20 -18.96
C ASP A 548 39.58 -34.67 -17.52
N SER A 549 39.22 -33.77 -16.62
CA SER A 549 38.94 -34.06 -15.21
C SER A 549 37.58 -34.76 -15.02
N SER A 550 37.54 -36.06 -15.29
CA SER A 550 36.34 -36.91 -15.18
C SER A 550 35.70 -36.98 -13.77
N ARG A 551 36.44 -36.66 -12.70
CA ARG A 551 35.89 -36.59 -11.33
C ARG A 551 35.18 -35.26 -11.04
N TYR A 552 35.57 -34.18 -11.73
CA TYR A 552 35.05 -32.84 -11.47
C TYR A 552 34.04 -32.34 -12.50
N HIS A 553 33.89 -33.00 -13.67
CA HIS A 553 32.79 -32.73 -14.63
C HIS A 553 31.39 -32.74 -13.99
N THR A 554 31.21 -33.48 -12.90
CA THR A 554 29.96 -33.55 -12.12
C THR A 554 29.76 -32.39 -11.13
N LEU A 555 30.79 -31.60 -10.86
CA LEU A 555 30.82 -30.51 -9.85
C LEU A 555 31.34 -29.17 -10.39
N THR A 556 31.66 -29.04 -11.68
CA THR A 556 32.30 -27.82 -12.20
C THR A 556 31.50 -27.16 -13.30
N ARG A 557 30.72 -26.15 -12.92
CA ARG A 557 30.47 -24.94 -13.75
C ARG A 557 30.44 -23.66 -12.90
N ALA A 558 31.36 -23.55 -11.96
CA ALA A 558 31.79 -22.30 -11.35
C ALA A 558 33.30 -22.29 -11.05
N ARG A 559 34.13 -22.60 -12.05
CA ARG A 559 35.53 -22.17 -12.02
C ARG A 559 35.55 -20.69 -12.36
N PHE A 560 36.04 -19.84 -11.46
CA PHE A 560 36.44 -18.49 -11.81
C PHE A 560 37.86 -18.53 -12.38
N SER A 561 38.07 -17.92 -13.55
CA SER A 561 39.41 -17.75 -14.09
C SER A 561 40.13 -16.75 -13.21
N LEU A 562 41.14 -17.19 -12.45
CA LEU A 562 42.08 -16.24 -11.87
C LEU A 562 42.72 -15.50 -13.05
N PRO A 563 42.62 -14.15 -13.14
CA PRO A 563 43.47 -13.42 -14.07
C PRO A 563 44.90 -13.84 -13.75
N GLN A 564 45.70 -14.16 -14.77
CA GLN A 564 47.04 -14.74 -14.67
C GLN A 564 47.90 -14.03 -13.61
N LEU A 565 47.74 -14.44 -12.35
CA LEU A 565 48.64 -14.16 -11.26
C LEU A 565 49.81 -15.11 -11.51
N GLN A 566 50.67 -14.72 -12.46
CA GLN A 566 52.03 -15.24 -12.54
C GLN A 566 52.77 -14.77 -11.29
N ILE A 567 52.45 -15.36 -10.15
CA ILE A 567 53.34 -15.35 -9.00
C ILE A 567 54.18 -16.61 -9.17
N PRO A 568 55.50 -16.50 -9.39
CA PRO A 568 56.36 -17.66 -9.36
C PRO A 568 56.26 -18.25 -7.97
N LEU A 569 55.84 -19.52 -7.87
CA LEU A 569 56.08 -20.32 -6.68
C LEU A 569 57.59 -20.47 -6.56
N LEU A 570 58.24 -19.52 -5.88
CA LEU A 570 59.61 -19.65 -5.43
C LEU A 570 59.66 -20.79 -4.42
N GLY A 571 60.40 -21.85 -4.77
CA GLY A 571 60.84 -22.84 -3.80
C GLY A 571 60.97 -24.29 -4.26
N SER A 572 61.58 -24.58 -5.42
CA SER A 572 62.44 -25.75 -5.51
C SER A 572 63.85 -25.34 -5.06
N LEU A 573 64.10 -25.38 -3.75
CA LEU A 573 65.46 -25.46 -3.25
C LEU A 573 65.83 -26.94 -3.30
N ASP A 574 66.47 -27.31 -4.40
CA ASP A 574 67.24 -28.55 -4.47
C ASP A 574 68.35 -28.48 -3.42
N LEU A 575 68.44 -29.57 -2.65
CA LEU A 575 69.54 -29.88 -1.75
C LEU A 575 70.75 -30.30 -2.60
N ASP A 576 71.88 -29.62 -2.40
CA ASP A 576 73.21 -30.22 -2.35
C ASP A 576 73.98 -29.62 -1.17
#